data_AF-A0A9D2RLV8-F1
#
_entry.id   AF-A0A9D2RLV8-F1
#
_cell.length_a   1.000
_cell.length_b   1.000
_cell.length_c   1.000
_cell.angle_alpha   90.00
_cell.angle_beta   90.00
_cell.angle_gamma   90.00
#
_symmetry.space_group_name_H-M   'P 1'
#
loop_
_entity.id
_entity.type
_entity.pdbx_description
1 polymer ?
#
loop_
_entity_poly.entity_id
_entity_poly.type
_entity_poly.pdbx_seq_one_letter_code
_entity_poly.pdbx_strand_id
1 'polypeptide(L)'
;MTDQAKMSNSGYIGYEYREITVPKEYISIYMDSYPCFGWEPDPNREMEEEGISSAAGIKKINHANKKRLYFRRNRSISNKAELTRLQRNFDSCVKEIEALNRSKRTAASVVSLMVGILGTAFIAGSVFAVSAEPPIIWLTILLAVPGFAGWILPYFLYRTLVQKKEAEINPLIEQKYDEIYTICEKGNHLLF
;
A
#
# COMPACT_ATOMS: atom_id res chain seq x y z
N MET A 1 31.15 41.36 1.87
CA MET A 1 31.20 40.18 2.75
C MET A 1 29.83 39.53 2.64
N THR A 2 29.59 38.37 2.03
CA THR A 2 30.43 37.29 1.50
C THR A 2 29.56 36.57 0.47
N ASP A 3 29.85 36.79 -0.81
CA ASP A 3 29.18 36.13 -1.94
C ASP A 3 30.25 35.30 -2.69
N GLN A 4 30.81 34.33 -1.97
CA GLN A 4 31.93 33.50 -2.39
C GLN A 4 31.72 32.09 -1.86
N ALA A 5 31.07 31.24 -2.68
CA ALA A 5 31.39 29.81 -2.83
C ALA A 5 30.36 29.10 -3.73
N LYS A 6 30.29 29.47 -5.01
CA LYS A 6 29.80 28.55 -6.04
C LYS A 6 30.99 28.19 -6.94
N MET A 7 31.93 27.45 -6.36
CA MET A 7 33.05 26.88 -7.09
C MET A 7 32.50 25.94 -8.16
N SER A 8 32.72 26.35 -9.40
CA SER A 8 32.51 25.59 -10.62
C SER A 8 33.27 24.26 -10.57
N ASN A 9 32.53 23.15 -10.59
CA ASN A 9 33.05 21.88 -11.08
C ASN A 9 32.23 21.48 -12.31
N SER A 10 32.55 22.08 -13.46
CA SER A 10 31.92 21.76 -14.76
C SER A 10 32.51 20.49 -15.36
N GLY A 11 32.51 19.40 -14.59
CA GLY A 11 32.68 18.05 -15.13
C GLY A 11 31.36 17.62 -15.79
N TYR A 12 31.45 16.84 -16.87
CA TYR A 12 30.26 16.20 -17.43
C TYR A 12 29.63 15.28 -16.38
N ILE A 13 28.42 15.60 -15.93
CA ILE A 13 27.63 14.77 -15.02
C ILE A 13 26.64 13.97 -15.86
N GLY A 14 26.94 12.68 -16.04
CA GLY A 14 25.98 11.74 -16.62
C GLY A 14 24.93 11.33 -15.59
N TYR A 15 23.66 11.35 -15.97
CA TYR A 15 22.55 10.88 -15.13
C TYR A 15 22.07 9.49 -15.56
N GLU A 16 21.78 8.65 -14.56
CA GLU A 16 20.98 7.44 -14.69
C GLU A 16 19.54 7.77 -14.34
N TYR A 17 18.60 7.28 -15.14
CA TYR A 17 17.17 7.50 -14.92
C TYR A 17 16.51 6.20 -14.46
N ARG A 18 15.59 6.31 -13.51
CA ARG A 18 14.79 5.19 -13.02
C ARG A 18 13.35 5.62 -12.88
N GLU A 19 12.49 4.73 -13.33
CA GLU A 19 11.06 4.86 -13.18
C GLU A 19 10.55 3.76 -12.24
N ILE A 20 9.69 4.14 -11.30
CA ILE A 20 9.02 3.19 -10.40
C ILE A 20 7.53 3.47 -10.37
N THR A 21 6.72 2.41 -10.23
CA THR A 21 5.27 2.53 -10.04
C THR A 21 4.92 2.12 -8.62
N VAL A 22 4.40 3.06 -7.83
CA VAL A 22 4.21 2.90 -6.39
C VAL A 22 2.74 3.18 -6.03
N PRO A 23 2.12 2.45 -5.08
CA PRO A 23 0.80 2.78 -4.58
C PRO A 23 0.76 4.18 -3.94
N LYS A 24 -0.38 4.86 -4.00
CA LYS A 24 -0.47 6.25 -3.51
C LYS A 24 -0.09 6.40 -2.04
N GLU A 25 -0.40 5.39 -1.25
CA GLU A 25 -0.14 5.35 0.19
C GLU A 25 1.36 5.35 0.52
N TYR A 26 2.21 4.87 -0.39
CA TYR A 26 3.65 4.76 -0.16
C TYR A 26 4.47 5.84 -0.88
N ILE A 27 3.86 6.75 -1.65
CA ILE A 27 4.59 7.76 -2.43
C ILE A 27 5.54 8.57 -1.54
N SER A 28 5.07 9.07 -0.40
CA SER A 28 5.88 9.88 0.50
C SER A 28 7.11 9.14 1.01
N ILE A 29 6.94 7.87 1.42
CA ILE A 29 8.04 7.02 1.89
C ILE A 29 9.10 6.84 0.80
N TYR A 30 8.67 6.61 -0.45
CA TYR A 30 9.60 6.51 -1.57
C TYR A 30 10.33 7.84 -1.85
N MET A 31 9.64 8.98 -1.78
CA MET A 31 10.24 10.30 -1.99
C MET A 31 11.25 10.67 -0.91
N ASP A 32 11.00 10.31 0.36
CA ASP A 32 11.90 10.63 1.47
C ASP A 32 13.10 9.68 1.53
N SER A 33 12.91 8.40 1.19
CA SER A 33 13.96 7.38 1.31
C SER A 33 14.88 7.25 0.09
N TYR A 34 14.38 7.50 -1.13
CA TYR A 34 15.20 7.36 -2.34
C TYR A 34 16.42 8.30 -2.43
N PRO A 35 16.34 9.56 -1.95
CA PRO A 35 17.49 10.45 -1.84
C PRO A 35 18.65 9.85 -1.02
N CYS A 36 18.36 9.02 -0.02
CA CYS A 36 19.38 8.32 0.78
C CYS A 36 20.20 7.30 -0.04
N PHE A 37 19.81 7.01 -1.29
CA PHE A 37 20.56 6.16 -2.22
C PHE A 37 21.10 6.93 -3.44
N GLY A 38 21.07 8.27 -3.38
CA GLY A 38 21.57 9.19 -4.39
C GLY A 38 20.57 9.50 -5.50
N TRP A 39 19.30 9.08 -5.35
CA TRP A 39 18.25 9.36 -6.32
C TRP A 39 17.58 10.69 -6.02
N GLU A 40 17.57 11.59 -6.99
CA GLU A 40 16.84 12.85 -6.94
C GLU A 40 15.55 12.72 -7.76
N PRO A 41 14.44 13.37 -7.37
CA PRO A 41 13.27 13.48 -8.22
C PRO A 41 13.64 14.13 -9.56
N ASP A 42 13.06 13.64 -10.67
CA ASP A 42 13.34 14.19 -12.00
C ASP A 42 12.48 15.45 -12.25
N PRO A 43 13.07 16.66 -12.20
CA PRO A 43 12.32 17.92 -12.33
C PRO A 43 11.67 18.08 -13.71
N ASN A 44 12.23 17.43 -14.74
CA ASN A 44 11.72 17.55 -16.10
C ASN A 44 10.40 16.78 -16.28
N ARG A 45 10.21 15.70 -15.52
CA ARG A 45 9.02 14.83 -15.59
C ARG A 45 7.91 15.29 -14.65
N GLU A 46 8.26 15.89 -13.51
CA GLU A 46 7.28 16.50 -12.59
C GLU A 46 6.51 17.63 -13.28
N MET A 47 7.20 18.46 -14.07
CA MET A 47 6.60 19.55 -14.83
C MET A 47 5.67 19.06 -15.96
N GLU A 48 5.94 17.90 -16.58
CA GLU A 48 5.05 17.27 -17.56
C GLU A 48 3.74 16.79 -16.91
N GLU A 49 3.79 16.16 -15.73
CA GLU A 49 2.58 15.67 -15.06
C GLU A 49 1.69 16.81 -14.51
N GLU A 50 2.28 17.91 -14.04
CA GLU A 50 1.55 19.11 -13.60
C GLU A 50 0.95 19.91 -14.76
N GLY A 51 1.69 20.09 -15.87
CA GLY A 51 1.18 20.81 -17.05
C GLY A 51 0.03 20.09 -17.78
N ILE A 52 0.03 18.76 -17.78
CA ILE A 52 -1.05 17.94 -18.38
C ILE A 52 -2.31 17.94 -17.49
N SER A 53 -2.15 18.05 -16.17
CA SER A 53 -3.27 18.05 -15.23
C SER A 53 -4.00 19.39 -15.14
N SER A 54 -3.38 20.50 -15.54
CA SER A 54 -4.06 21.81 -15.66
C SER A 54 -4.86 22.01 -16.96
N ALA A 55 -4.53 21.31 -18.06
CA ALA A 55 -5.18 21.52 -19.36
C ALA A 55 -6.31 20.50 -19.67
N ALA A 56 -6.32 19.33 -19.03
CA ALA A 56 -7.29 18.27 -19.30
C ALA A 56 -8.19 18.01 -18.07
N GLY A 57 -9.12 18.93 -17.80
CA GLY A 57 -10.13 18.83 -16.74
C GLY A 57 -11.12 17.66 -16.84
N ILE A 58 -10.94 16.72 -17.77
CA ILE A 58 -11.85 15.58 -17.96
C ILE A 58 -11.02 14.37 -18.40
N LYS A 59 -10.80 13.40 -17.48
CA LYS A 59 -10.47 11.97 -17.66
C LYS A 59 -9.31 11.46 -16.77
N LYS A 60 -9.53 11.34 -15.45
CA LYS A 60 -8.94 10.26 -14.63
C LYS A 60 -9.87 9.87 -13.46
N ILE A 61 -11.09 9.47 -13.78
CA ILE A 61 -11.99 8.82 -12.79
C ILE A 61 -11.68 7.31 -12.67
N ASN A 62 -10.78 6.76 -13.49
CA ASN A 62 -10.53 5.32 -13.51
C ASN A 62 -9.21 4.96 -12.82
N HIS A 63 -9.32 4.51 -11.57
CA HIS A 63 -8.47 3.47 -10.98
C HIS A 63 -6.93 3.64 -11.06
N ALA A 64 -6.38 4.75 -10.58
CA ALA A 64 -4.94 4.86 -10.37
C ALA A 64 -4.63 4.93 -8.86
N ASN A 65 -4.80 3.81 -8.14
CA ASN A 65 -4.20 3.69 -6.80
C ASN A 65 -2.67 3.55 -6.87
N LYS A 66 -2.06 3.75 -8.04
CA LYS A 66 -0.63 3.72 -8.27
C LYS A 66 -0.22 4.97 -9.04
N LYS A 67 0.89 5.60 -8.64
CA LYS A 67 1.53 6.72 -9.32
C LYS A 67 2.90 6.27 -9.84
N ARG A 68 3.28 6.75 -11.01
CA ARG A 68 4.63 6.59 -11.55
C ARG A 68 5.50 7.71 -11.00
N LEU A 69 6.65 7.36 -10.44
CA LEU A 69 7.65 8.29 -9.93
C LEU A 69 8.91 8.15 -10.79
N TYR A 70 9.53 9.29 -11.09
CA TYR A 70 10.73 9.36 -11.90
C TYR A 70 11.86 9.93 -11.07
N PHE A 71 12.98 9.22 -11.07
CA PHE A 71 14.18 9.59 -10.36
C PHE A 71 15.37 9.63 -11.30
N ARG A 72 16.30 10.53 -11.02
CA ARG A 72 17.60 10.62 -11.68
C ARG A 72 18.72 10.49 -10.64
N ARG A 73 19.86 9.95 -11.01
CA ARG A 73 21.02 9.79 -10.12
C ARG A 73 22.32 9.97 -10.87
N ASN A 74 23.34 10.56 -10.24
CA ASN A 74 24.66 10.71 -10.85
C ASN A 74 25.30 9.33 -11.13
N ARG A 75 25.84 9.14 -12.34
CA ARG A 75 26.49 7.90 -12.78
C ARG A 75 27.85 7.64 -12.09
N SER A 76 28.50 8.67 -11.56
CA SER A 76 29.86 8.62 -11.00
C SER A 76 29.95 8.25 -9.51
N ILE A 77 28.92 7.61 -8.94
CA ILE A 77 28.90 7.23 -7.51
C ILE A 77 29.84 6.05 -7.25
N SER A 78 30.77 6.19 -6.31
CA SER A 78 31.76 5.15 -5.96
C SER A 78 31.09 3.89 -5.38
N ASN A 79 30.24 4.01 -4.35
CA ASN A 79 29.67 2.88 -3.59
C ASN A 79 28.39 2.27 -4.22
N LYS A 80 28.32 2.21 -5.56
CA LYS A 80 27.08 1.82 -6.27
C LYS A 80 26.54 0.43 -5.92
N ALA A 81 27.43 -0.55 -5.72
CA ALA A 81 27.03 -1.92 -5.41
C ALA A 81 26.33 -2.04 -4.05
N GLU A 82 26.88 -1.38 -3.03
CA GLU A 82 26.31 -1.36 -1.68
C GLU A 82 24.98 -0.59 -1.66
N LEU A 83 24.93 0.60 -2.25
CA LEU A 83 23.69 1.38 -2.34
C LEU A 83 22.58 0.62 -3.05
N THR A 84 22.90 -0.16 -4.08
CA THR A 84 21.93 -1.04 -4.75
C THR A 84 21.46 -2.17 -3.83
N ARG A 85 22.32 -2.69 -2.96
CA ARG A 85 21.97 -3.69 -1.95
C ARG A 85 21.03 -3.10 -0.90
N LEU A 86 21.36 -1.93 -0.35
CA LEU A 86 20.51 -1.22 0.61
C LEU A 86 19.16 -0.84 0.01
N GLN A 87 19.14 -0.35 -1.24
CA GLN A 87 17.91 -0.08 -1.95
C GLN A 87 17.02 -1.32 -2.13
N ARG A 88 17.61 -2.47 -2.48
CA ARG A 88 16.84 -3.74 -2.56
C ARG A 88 16.29 -4.15 -1.19
N ASN A 89 17.03 -3.89 -0.12
CA ASN A 89 16.55 -4.19 1.23
C ASN A 89 15.35 -3.29 1.59
N PHE A 90 15.46 -1.98 1.32
CA PHE A 90 14.36 -1.04 1.44
C PHE A 90 13.12 -1.48 0.64
N ASP A 91 13.31 -1.83 -0.64
CA ASP A 91 12.21 -2.30 -1.50
C ASP A 91 11.55 -3.57 -0.95
N SER A 92 12.31 -4.44 -0.27
CA SER A 92 11.78 -5.61 0.43
C SER A 92 10.96 -5.21 1.65
N CYS A 93 11.50 -4.34 2.51
CA CYS A 93 10.80 -3.84 3.71
C CYS A 93 9.46 -3.19 3.34
N VAL A 94 9.42 -2.35 2.31
CA VAL A 94 8.18 -1.69 1.88
C VAL A 94 7.16 -2.69 1.31
N LYS A 95 7.61 -3.70 0.55
CA LYS A 95 6.73 -4.77 0.08
C LYS A 95 6.17 -5.60 1.22
N GLU A 96 6.95 -5.84 2.27
CA GLU A 96 6.48 -6.51 3.48
C GLU A 96 5.41 -5.69 4.21
N ILE A 97 5.60 -4.37 4.34
CA ILE A 97 4.59 -3.46 4.90
C ILE A 97 3.30 -3.52 4.05
N GLU A 98 3.42 -3.53 2.72
CA GLU A 98 2.26 -3.66 1.82
C GLU A 98 1.54 -5.00 2.02
N ALA A 99 2.28 -6.11 2.12
CA ALA A 99 1.73 -7.43 2.36
C ALA A 99 1.02 -7.53 3.72
N LEU A 100 1.62 -6.97 4.77
CA LEU A 100 1.03 -6.89 6.12
C LEU A 100 -0.28 -6.10 6.09
N ASN A 101 -0.28 -4.91 5.51
CA ASN A 101 -1.49 -4.09 5.36
C ASN A 101 -2.58 -4.80 4.53
N ARG A 102 -2.20 -5.52 3.48
CA ARG A 102 -3.15 -6.29 2.66
C ARG A 102 -3.75 -7.45 3.46
N SER A 103 -2.94 -8.18 4.22
CA SER A 103 -3.39 -9.31 5.04
C SER A 103 -4.46 -8.92 6.07
N LYS A 104 -4.30 -7.74 6.69
CA LYS A 104 -5.28 -7.16 7.63
C LYS A 104 -6.67 -7.04 7.00
N ARG A 105 -6.72 -6.46 5.79
CA ARG A 105 -7.98 -6.24 5.07
C ARG A 105 -8.55 -7.56 4.54
N THR A 106 -7.72 -8.40 3.93
CA THR A 106 -8.19 -9.64 3.30
C THR A 106 -8.74 -10.63 4.33
N ALA A 107 -8.08 -10.82 5.47
CA ALA A 107 -8.56 -11.74 6.50
C ALA A 107 -9.95 -11.34 7.04
N ALA A 108 -10.13 -10.05 7.36
CA ALA A 108 -11.41 -9.54 7.83
C ALA A 108 -12.50 -9.65 6.76
N SER A 109 -12.19 -9.33 5.51
CA SER A 109 -13.13 -9.46 4.40
C SER A 109 -13.56 -10.91 4.17
N VAL A 110 -12.63 -11.86 4.17
CA VAL A 110 -12.94 -13.29 3.98
C VAL A 110 -13.88 -13.79 5.06
N VAL A 111 -13.61 -13.48 6.33
CA VAL A 111 -14.48 -13.89 7.44
C VAL A 111 -15.88 -13.27 7.30
N SER A 112 -15.97 -11.97 7.02
CA SER A 112 -17.28 -11.31 6.82
C SER A 112 -18.07 -11.91 5.66
N LEU A 113 -17.40 -12.27 4.56
CA LEU A 113 -18.02 -12.84 3.37
C LEU A 113 -18.52 -14.26 3.64
N MET A 114 -17.76 -15.08 4.35
CA MET A 114 -18.19 -16.42 4.74
C MET A 114 -19.42 -16.38 5.66
N VAL A 115 -19.46 -15.47 6.62
CA VAL A 115 -20.63 -15.29 7.51
C VAL A 115 -21.84 -14.82 6.70
N GLY A 116 -21.66 -13.90 5.75
CA GLY A 116 -22.72 -13.45 4.86
C GLY A 116 -23.28 -14.59 3.98
N ILE A 117 -22.40 -15.38 3.35
CA ILE A 117 -22.78 -16.54 2.54
C ILE A 117 -23.54 -17.56 3.39
N LEU A 118 -23.05 -17.85 4.60
CA LEU A 118 -23.73 -18.77 5.50
C LEU A 118 -25.12 -18.26 5.90
N GLY A 119 -25.26 -16.96 6.18
CA GLY A 119 -26.56 -16.32 6.41
C GLY A 119 -27.52 -16.46 5.23
N THR A 120 -27.02 -16.26 3.99
CA THR A 120 -27.84 -16.46 2.78
C THR A 120 -28.28 -17.91 2.59
N ALA A 121 -27.42 -18.89 2.92
CA ALA A 121 -27.77 -20.30 2.84
C ALA A 121 -28.87 -20.67 3.84
N PHE A 122 -28.81 -20.14 5.07
CA PHE A 122 -29.86 -20.31 6.08
C PHE A 122 -31.21 -19.72 5.63
N ILE A 123 -31.21 -18.53 5.02
CA ILE A 123 -32.44 -17.93 4.49
C ILE A 123 -33.00 -18.75 3.32
N ALA A 124 -32.16 -19.19 2.38
CA ALA A 124 -32.60 -20.06 1.30
C ALA A 124 -33.22 -21.36 1.84
N GLY A 125 -32.58 -22.00 2.83
CA GLY A 125 -33.12 -23.18 3.50
C GLY A 125 -34.46 -22.93 4.21
N SER A 126 -34.64 -21.75 4.81
CA SER A 126 -35.93 -21.36 5.38
C SER A 126 -37.02 -21.26 4.32
N VAL A 127 -36.73 -20.68 3.15
CA VAL A 127 -37.71 -20.58 2.05
C VAL A 127 -38.09 -21.97 1.55
N PHE A 128 -37.12 -22.87 1.35
CA PHE A 128 -37.42 -24.24 0.94
C PHE A 128 -38.23 -25.03 1.98
N ALA A 129 -38.01 -24.79 3.28
CA ALA A 129 -38.76 -25.45 4.35
C ALA A 129 -40.27 -25.08 4.35
N VAL A 130 -40.62 -23.87 3.90
CA VAL A 130 -42.02 -23.43 3.78
C VAL A 130 -42.68 -23.92 2.48
N SER A 131 -41.90 -24.08 1.42
CA SER A 131 -42.38 -24.54 0.10
C SER A 131 -42.45 -26.07 -0.05
N ALA A 132 -41.99 -26.83 0.93
CA ALA A 132 -42.10 -28.29 0.94
C ALA A 132 -43.54 -28.74 1.23
N GLU A 133 -43.94 -29.88 0.68
CA GLU A 133 -45.24 -30.53 0.96
C GLU A 133 -44.99 -31.86 1.71
N PRO A 134 -45.41 -32.01 2.97
CA PRO A 134 -46.07 -31.02 3.84
C PRO A 134 -45.10 -29.94 4.37
N PRO A 135 -45.59 -28.70 4.61
CA PRO A 135 -44.75 -27.58 5.02
C PRO A 135 -44.19 -27.77 6.44
N ILE A 136 -42.87 -27.54 6.59
CA ILE A 136 -42.16 -27.74 7.86
C ILE A 136 -41.91 -26.38 8.54
N ILE A 137 -42.97 -25.83 9.14
CA ILE A 137 -42.99 -24.47 9.72
C ILE A 137 -41.94 -24.27 10.83
N TRP A 138 -41.67 -25.30 11.63
CA TRP A 138 -40.67 -25.20 12.71
C TRP A 138 -39.24 -25.05 12.17
N LEU A 139 -38.93 -25.74 11.07
CA LEU A 139 -37.62 -25.67 10.42
C LEU A 139 -37.37 -24.28 9.80
N THR A 140 -38.42 -23.64 9.26
CA THR A 140 -38.38 -22.26 8.76
C THR A 140 -37.96 -21.28 9.83
N ILE A 141 -38.58 -21.35 11.01
CA ILE A 141 -38.29 -20.44 12.13
C ILE A 141 -36.88 -20.69 12.67
N LEU A 142 -36.49 -21.97 12.80
CA LEU A 142 -35.16 -22.37 13.27
C LEU A 142 -34.04 -21.88 12.35
N LEU A 143 -34.26 -21.83 11.02
CA LEU A 143 -33.28 -21.35 10.05
C LEU A 143 -33.34 -19.83 9.81
N ALA A 144 -34.51 -19.20 9.93
CA ALA A 144 -34.68 -17.77 9.70
C ALA A 144 -33.92 -16.93 10.75
N VAL A 145 -33.98 -17.32 12.02
CA VAL A 145 -33.30 -16.61 13.12
C VAL A 145 -31.77 -16.49 12.91
N PRO A 146 -31.02 -17.59 12.65
CA PRO A 146 -29.60 -17.51 12.35
C PRO A 146 -29.31 -16.86 10.99
N GLY A 147 -30.23 -16.96 10.02
CA GLY A 147 -30.11 -16.28 8.73
C GLY A 147 -30.07 -14.75 8.86
N PHE A 148 -31.02 -14.16 9.59
CA PHE A 148 -31.04 -12.73 9.87
C PHE A 148 -29.86 -12.28 10.74
N ALA A 149 -29.51 -13.08 11.76
CA ALA A 149 -28.32 -12.82 12.57
C ALA A 149 -27.05 -12.80 11.71
N GLY A 150 -26.93 -13.72 10.75
CA GLY A 150 -25.80 -13.82 9.81
C GLY A 150 -25.64 -12.63 8.85
N TRP A 151 -26.64 -11.75 8.71
CA TRP A 151 -26.51 -10.50 7.96
C TRP A 151 -26.11 -9.30 8.82
N ILE A 152 -26.42 -9.30 10.11
CA ILE A 152 -26.05 -8.23 11.05
C ILE A 152 -24.65 -8.47 11.63
N LEU A 153 -24.30 -9.73 11.91
CA LEU A 153 -23.02 -10.13 12.49
C LEU A 153 -21.77 -9.73 11.69
N PRO A 154 -21.73 -9.81 10.34
CA PRO A 154 -20.54 -9.53 9.55
C PRO A 154 -19.98 -8.14 9.78
N TYR A 155 -20.83 -7.13 9.97
CA TYR A 155 -20.40 -5.76 10.23
C TYR A 155 -19.65 -5.64 11.56
N PHE A 156 -20.18 -6.25 12.62
CA PHE A 156 -19.59 -6.21 13.95
C PHE A 156 -18.31 -7.06 14.02
N LEU A 157 -18.32 -8.25 13.43
CA LEU A 157 -17.16 -9.11 13.32
C LEU A 157 -16.04 -8.47 12.51
N TYR A 158 -16.37 -7.82 11.39
CA TYR A 158 -15.38 -7.10 10.59
C TYR A 158 -14.68 -6.02 11.41
N ARG A 159 -15.43 -5.13 12.08
CA ARG A 159 -14.84 -4.06 12.89
C ARG A 159 -13.93 -4.59 14.00
N THR A 160 -14.40 -5.58 14.76
CA THR A 160 -13.64 -6.14 15.89
C THR A 160 -12.40 -6.90 15.44
N LEU A 161 -12.48 -7.66 14.34
CA LEU A 161 -11.33 -8.37 13.77
C LEU A 161 -10.30 -7.41 13.18
N VAL A 162 -10.75 -6.36 12.49
CA VAL A 162 -9.85 -5.32 11.96
C VAL A 162 -9.10 -4.63 13.09
N GLN A 163 -9.78 -4.26 14.17
CA GLN A 163 -9.14 -3.63 15.34
C GLN A 163 -8.12 -4.55 16.03
N LYS A 164 -8.46 -5.83 16.22
CA LYS A 164 -7.51 -6.80 16.79
C LYS A 164 -6.29 -6.99 15.91
N LYS A 165 -6.50 -7.16 14.60
CA LYS A 165 -5.42 -7.30 13.64
C LYS A 165 -4.59 -6.03 13.48
N GLU A 166 -5.20 -4.87 13.66
CA GLU A 166 -4.49 -3.59 13.72
C GLU A 166 -3.55 -3.52 14.91
N ALA A 167 -4.01 -3.88 16.11
CA ALA A 167 -3.18 -3.88 17.30
C ALA A 167 -1.98 -4.84 17.19
N GLU A 168 -2.12 -5.97 16.50
CA GLU A 168 -1.04 -6.93 16.27
C GLU A 168 -0.07 -6.49 15.16
N ILE A 169 -0.59 -5.94 14.05
CA ILE A 169 0.21 -5.64 12.86
C ILE A 169 0.89 -4.26 12.95
N ASN A 170 0.28 -3.28 13.64
CA ASN A 170 0.85 -1.95 13.77
C ASN A 170 2.26 -1.93 14.37
N PRO A 171 2.57 -2.66 15.48
CA PRO A 171 3.94 -2.70 16.00
C PRO A 171 4.92 -3.38 15.02
N LEU A 172 4.47 -4.35 14.21
CA LEU A 172 5.31 -4.97 13.18
C LEU A 172 5.62 -4.00 12.03
N ILE A 173 4.65 -3.17 11.66
CA ILE A 173 4.83 -2.10 10.67
C ILE A 173 5.81 -1.04 11.21
N GLU A 174 5.67 -0.65 12.48
CA GLU A 174 6.55 0.31 13.14
C GLU A 174 8.00 -0.18 13.18
N GLN A 175 8.22 -1.46 13.55
CA GLN A 175 9.54 -2.08 13.47
C GLN A 175 10.13 -2.05 12.06
N LYS A 176 9.29 -2.21 11.02
CA LYS A 176 9.74 -2.12 9.62
C LYS A 176 10.08 -0.69 9.20
N TYR A 177 9.41 0.31 9.76
CA TYR A 177 9.79 1.71 9.57
C TYR A 177 11.13 2.04 10.23
N ASP A 178 11.40 1.49 11.42
CA ASP A 178 12.71 1.63 12.07
C ASP A 178 13.81 0.96 11.23
N GLU A 179 13.54 -0.22 10.67
CA GLU A 179 14.47 -0.90 9.76
C GLU A 179 14.76 -0.04 8.53
N ILE A 180 13.73 0.55 7.91
CA ILE A 180 13.86 1.49 6.79
C ILE A 180 14.73 2.69 7.19
N TYR A 181 14.52 3.27 8.38
CA TYR A 181 15.32 4.39 8.87
C TYR A 181 16.81 4.04 8.93
N THR A 182 17.16 2.89 9.53
CA THR A 182 18.57 2.46 9.61
C THR A 182 19.19 2.17 8.25
N ILE A 183 18.41 1.70 7.27
CA ILE A 183 18.86 1.48 5.89
C ILE A 183 19.14 2.83 5.22
N CYS A 184 18.25 3.82 5.41
CA CYS A 184 18.39 5.15 4.86
C CYS A 184 19.60 5.88 5.47
N GLU A 185 19.80 5.79 6.79
CA GLU A 185 20.96 6.35 7.48
C GLU A 185 22.28 5.78 6.95
N LYS A 186 22.38 4.45 6.80
CA LYS A 186 23.55 3.80 6.19
C LYS A 186 23.76 4.20 4.75
N GLY A 187 22.68 4.33 3.97
CA GLY A 187 22.75 4.82 2.59
C GLY A 187 23.32 6.23 2.50
N ASN A 188 22.82 7.13 3.36
CA ASN A 188 23.25 8.52 3.43
C ASN A 188 24.74 8.63 3.80
N HIS A 189 25.21 7.87 4.80
CA HIS A 189 26.62 7.81 5.19
C HIS A 189 27.53 7.23 4.08
N LEU A 190 27.01 6.43 3.16
CA LEU A 190 27.80 5.91 2.03
C LEU A 190 27.89 6.89 0.86
N LEU A 191 27.07 7.95 0.87
CA LEU A 191 27.02 9.00 -0.16
C LEU A 191 27.80 10.25 0.22
N PHE A 192 27.80 10.61 1.51
CA PHE A 192 28.47 11.78 2.08
C PHE A 192 29.59 11.35 3.02
#